data_AF-A0A4Y8AUH9-F1
#
_entry.id   AF-A0A4Y8AUH9-F1
#
_cell.length_a   1.000
_cell.length_b   1.000
_cell.length_c   1.000
_cell.angle_alpha   90.00
_cell.angle_beta   90.00
_cell.angle_gamma   90.00
#
_symmetry.space_group_name_H-M   'P 1'
#
loop_
_entity.id
_entity.type
_entity.pdbx_description
1 polymer ?
#
loop_
_entity_poly.entity_id
_entity_poly.type
_entity_poly.pdbx_seq_one_letter_code
_entity_poly.pdbx_strand_id
1 'polypeptide(L)'
;MKHSSFIKNDAKKVFKEKGTCSQTFAYLLNREFGYNKASEERATDPMAGGLMLKGHQCGMLWGASLAVGAEAYRRSQNSDEAIRLAIIATQKLLESFSKRTNTINCRDITHSNLDSFFGLTKYMIKTMLQGMNNSTCFNLAENWLPEAIQSAKEGLSQEATFSKTQKAISCATEVAKKMGATDEEQIIVAGFAGGLGLSGNACGALSTAIWLNSLKWVKENPDKSAFKNKNAKAALKVFNTETNSEMLCQNLCQQQFKSVEEHTQFIKNGGCSKLIETLAKS
;
A
#
# COMPACT_ATOMS: atom_id res chain seq x y z
N MET A 1 -13.04 -22.47 15.81
CA MET A 1 -13.74 -21.48 14.96
C MET A 1 -13.85 -22.06 13.56
N LYS A 2 -15.06 -22.15 12.99
CA LYS A 2 -15.23 -22.59 11.60
C LYS A 2 -14.62 -21.52 10.69
N HIS A 3 -13.51 -21.82 10.02
CA HIS A 3 -12.98 -20.96 8.96
C HIS A 3 -14.04 -20.88 7.86
N SER A 4 -14.68 -19.72 7.77
CA SER A 4 -15.66 -19.42 6.74
C SER A 4 -15.05 -19.65 5.37
N SER A 5 -15.83 -20.31 4.52
CA SER A 5 -15.50 -20.78 3.17
C SER A 5 -14.84 -19.70 2.31
N PHE A 6 -13.87 -20.13 1.48
CA PHE A 6 -13.31 -19.37 0.35
C PHE A 6 -14.35 -18.40 -0.22
N ILE A 7 -14.05 -17.09 -0.16
CA ILE A 7 -14.75 -16.12 -0.98
C ILE A 7 -14.65 -16.65 -2.41
N LYS A 8 -15.80 -16.91 -3.06
CA LYS A 8 -15.86 -17.25 -4.48
C LYS A 8 -15.00 -16.21 -5.21
N ASN A 9 -13.95 -16.64 -5.92
CA ASN A 9 -13.02 -15.71 -6.56
C ASN A 9 -13.78 -14.79 -7.53
N ASP A 10 -14.14 -13.61 -7.05
CA ASP A 10 -14.94 -12.61 -7.73
C ASP A 10 -14.15 -11.32 -7.94
N ALA A 11 -12.81 -11.43 -7.90
CA ALA A 11 -11.89 -10.29 -7.97
C ALA A 11 -12.19 -9.37 -9.14
N LYS A 12 -12.52 -9.93 -10.32
CA LYS A 12 -12.89 -9.14 -11.51
C LYS A 12 -14.17 -8.33 -11.31
N LYS A 13 -15.19 -8.94 -10.71
CA LYS A 13 -16.47 -8.29 -10.41
C LYS A 13 -16.24 -7.16 -9.41
N VAL A 14 -15.55 -7.44 -8.31
CA VAL A 14 -15.21 -6.44 -7.30
C VAL A 14 -14.36 -5.32 -7.92
N PHE A 15 -13.39 -5.65 -8.77
CA PHE A 15 -12.59 -4.63 -9.45
C PHE A 15 -13.42 -3.74 -10.36
N LYS A 16 -14.42 -4.30 -11.06
CA LYS A 16 -15.37 -3.48 -11.82
C LYS A 16 -16.12 -2.49 -10.93
N GLU A 17 -16.57 -2.95 -9.76
CA GLU A 17 -17.38 -2.17 -8.83
C GLU A 17 -16.57 -1.09 -8.09
N LYS A 18 -15.33 -1.41 -7.69
CA LYS A 18 -14.45 -0.49 -6.97
C LYS A 18 -13.68 0.44 -7.91
N GLY A 19 -13.47 0.04 -9.16
CA GLY A 19 -12.85 0.87 -10.19
C GLY A 19 -11.32 0.99 -10.10
N THR A 20 -10.70 0.69 -8.96
CA THR A 20 -9.24 0.74 -8.78
C THR A 20 -8.68 -0.56 -8.20
N CYS A 21 -7.47 -0.95 -8.63
CA CYS A 21 -6.84 -2.19 -8.18
C CYS A 21 -6.43 -2.14 -6.69
N SER A 22 -6.09 -0.96 -6.19
CA SER A 22 -5.77 -0.74 -4.77
C SER A 22 -7.00 -0.88 -3.87
N GLN A 23 -8.11 -0.21 -4.19
CA GLN A 23 -9.34 -0.36 -3.40
C GLN A 23 -9.87 -1.78 -3.47
N THR A 24 -9.75 -2.44 -4.62
CA THR A 24 -10.16 -3.84 -4.80
C THR A 24 -9.46 -4.76 -3.82
N PHE A 25 -8.13 -4.68 -3.70
CA PHE A 25 -7.38 -5.58 -2.82
C PHE A 25 -7.51 -5.21 -1.34
N ALA A 26 -7.58 -3.91 -1.01
CA ALA A 26 -7.94 -3.50 0.34
C ALA A 26 -9.31 -4.07 0.72
N TYR A 27 -10.30 -3.97 -0.18
CA TYR A 27 -11.65 -4.49 0.03
C TYR A 27 -11.66 -6.01 0.25
N LEU A 28 -11.10 -6.76 -0.70
CA LEU A 28 -11.16 -8.23 -0.70
C LEU A 28 -10.50 -8.84 0.53
N LEU A 29 -9.28 -8.39 0.86
CA LEU A 29 -8.54 -8.91 2.02
C LEU A 29 -9.19 -8.51 3.34
N ASN A 30 -9.72 -7.29 3.45
CA ASN A 30 -10.51 -6.91 4.63
C ASN A 30 -11.72 -7.82 4.84
N ARG A 31 -12.38 -8.31 3.78
CA ARG A 31 -13.53 -9.23 3.92
C ARG A 31 -13.06 -10.62 4.31
N GLU A 32 -11.94 -11.07 3.75
CA GLU A 32 -11.30 -12.33 4.13
C GLU A 32 -10.96 -12.36 5.64
N PHE A 33 -10.53 -11.24 6.21
CA PHE A 33 -10.26 -11.13 7.65
C PHE A 33 -11.48 -10.72 8.49
N GLY A 34 -12.63 -10.44 7.87
CA GLY A 34 -13.84 -10.02 8.57
C GLY A 34 -13.77 -8.60 9.14
N TYR A 35 -12.90 -7.74 8.60
CA TYR A 35 -12.64 -6.41 9.12
C TYR A 35 -12.79 -5.30 8.07
N ASN A 36 -14.05 -4.93 7.83
CA ASN A 36 -14.43 -3.98 6.79
C ASN A 36 -14.11 -2.53 7.19
N LYS A 37 -13.47 -1.78 6.29
CA LYS A 37 -13.02 -0.40 6.48
C LYS A 37 -13.25 0.44 5.23
N ALA A 38 -14.53 0.71 4.93
CA ALA A 38 -14.94 1.24 3.62
C ALA A 38 -14.24 2.56 3.23
N SER A 39 -14.04 3.46 4.21
CA SER A 39 -13.38 4.75 3.98
C SER A 39 -11.87 4.57 3.73
N GLU A 40 -11.22 3.76 4.54
CA GLU A 40 -9.79 3.43 4.47
C GLU A 40 -9.45 2.70 3.16
N GLU A 41 -10.33 1.78 2.73
CA GLU A 41 -10.23 1.08 1.46
C GLU A 41 -10.33 2.04 0.29
N ARG A 42 -11.33 2.91 0.28
CA ARG A 42 -11.52 3.90 -0.79
C ARG A 42 -10.40 4.93 -0.82
N ALA A 43 -9.82 5.27 0.33
CA ALA A 43 -8.67 6.16 0.41
C ALA A 43 -7.41 5.62 -0.29
N THR A 44 -7.37 4.33 -0.65
CA THR A 44 -6.29 3.75 -1.45
C THR A 44 -6.41 4.00 -2.95
N ASP A 45 -7.52 4.53 -3.45
CA ASP A 45 -7.72 4.82 -4.87
C ASP A 45 -6.51 5.51 -5.53
N PRO A 46 -5.90 6.56 -4.92
CA PRO A 46 -4.76 7.24 -5.52
C PRO A 46 -3.49 6.38 -5.62
N MET A 47 -3.45 5.19 -5.01
CA MET A 47 -2.33 4.25 -5.15
C MET A 47 -2.40 3.42 -6.44
N ALA A 48 -3.54 3.43 -7.13
CA ALA A 48 -3.69 2.76 -8.42
C ALA A 48 -2.82 3.42 -9.50
N GLY A 49 -2.47 2.62 -10.50
CA GLY A 49 -1.52 3.01 -11.55
C GLY A 49 -0.07 3.18 -11.06
N GLY A 50 0.26 2.67 -9.88
CA GLY A 50 1.63 2.69 -9.35
C GLY A 50 1.95 3.96 -8.57
N LEU A 51 1.12 4.27 -7.56
CA LEU A 51 1.16 5.48 -6.73
C LEU A 51 1.00 6.77 -7.56
N MET A 52 -0.20 7.35 -7.52
CA MET A 52 -0.57 8.56 -8.26
C MET A 52 -0.32 8.43 -9.77
N LEU A 53 -0.60 7.24 -10.34
CA LEU A 53 -0.37 6.90 -11.75
C LEU A 53 1.11 6.96 -12.20
N LYS A 54 2.07 7.09 -11.28
CA LYS A 54 3.51 7.22 -11.59
C LYS A 54 4.18 5.92 -12.03
N GLY A 55 3.46 4.80 -12.00
CA GLY A 55 3.93 3.53 -12.55
C GLY A 55 4.85 2.72 -11.63
N HIS A 56 5.00 3.12 -10.37
CA HIS A 56 5.73 2.36 -9.34
C HIS A 56 4.90 1.16 -8.84
N GLN A 57 5.11 0.68 -7.61
CA GLN A 57 4.53 -0.57 -7.11
C GLN A 57 3.02 -0.66 -7.36
N CYS A 58 2.58 -1.83 -7.83
CA CYS A 58 1.21 -2.09 -8.21
C CYS A 58 0.20 -1.72 -7.11
N GLY A 59 -0.92 -1.09 -7.50
CA GLY A 59 -1.99 -0.73 -6.56
C GLY A 59 -2.49 -1.91 -5.74
N MET A 60 -2.52 -3.12 -6.30
CA MET A 60 -2.93 -4.35 -5.58
C MET A 60 -2.05 -4.61 -4.34
N LEU A 61 -0.74 -4.37 -4.43
CA LEU A 61 0.18 -4.52 -3.31
C LEU A 61 -0.07 -3.48 -2.22
N TRP A 62 -0.30 -2.21 -2.60
CA TRP A 62 -0.62 -1.17 -1.63
C TRP A 62 -1.93 -1.45 -0.88
N GLY A 63 -2.97 -1.85 -1.62
CA GLY A 63 -4.26 -2.22 -1.03
C GLY A 63 -4.16 -3.46 -0.12
N ALA A 64 -3.42 -4.47 -0.56
CA ALA A 64 -3.22 -5.68 0.24
C ALA A 64 -2.39 -5.42 1.51
N SER A 65 -1.34 -4.60 1.41
CA SER A 65 -0.51 -4.18 2.54
C SER A 65 -1.32 -3.42 3.60
N LEU A 66 -2.26 -2.57 3.16
CA LEU A 66 -3.19 -1.88 4.05
C LEU A 66 -4.04 -2.88 4.85
N ALA A 67 -4.64 -3.85 4.16
CA ALA A 67 -5.51 -4.85 4.79
C ALA A 67 -4.77 -5.71 5.82
N VAL A 68 -3.52 -6.13 5.52
CA VAL A 68 -2.71 -6.86 6.50
C VAL A 68 -2.23 -5.97 7.65
N GLY A 69 -2.04 -4.67 7.44
CA GLY A 69 -1.79 -3.70 8.51
C GLY A 69 -2.99 -3.59 9.47
N ALA A 70 -4.21 -3.55 8.94
CA ALA A 70 -5.43 -3.53 9.75
C ALA A 70 -5.60 -4.81 10.57
N GLU A 71 -5.35 -5.98 9.98
CA GLU A 71 -5.43 -7.25 10.71
C GLU A 71 -4.26 -7.43 11.70
N ALA A 72 -3.07 -6.91 11.39
CA ALA A 72 -1.93 -6.90 12.32
C ALA A 72 -2.25 -6.09 13.58
N TYR A 73 -2.85 -4.90 13.44
CA TYR A 73 -3.33 -4.11 14.58
C TYR A 73 -4.25 -4.92 15.50
N ARG A 74 -5.17 -5.68 14.92
CA ARG A 74 -6.19 -6.44 15.65
C ARG A 74 -5.64 -7.69 16.35
N ARG A 75 -4.53 -8.25 15.85
CA ARG A 75 -3.90 -9.47 16.38
C ARG A 75 -2.85 -9.20 17.45
N SER A 76 -2.20 -8.04 17.38
CA SER A 76 -1.07 -7.72 18.23
C SER A 76 -1.47 -7.13 19.57
N GLN A 77 -0.62 -7.33 20.58
CA GLN A 77 -0.85 -6.80 21.93
C GLN A 77 -0.36 -5.37 22.09
N ASN A 78 0.55 -4.94 21.21
CA ASN A 78 1.15 -3.61 21.23
C ASN A 78 1.57 -3.16 19.82
N SER A 79 1.87 -1.87 19.69
CA SER A 79 2.24 -1.24 18.41
C SER A 79 3.53 -1.80 17.81
N ASP A 80 4.54 -2.12 18.61
CA ASP A 80 5.82 -2.63 18.10
C ASP A 80 5.64 -3.99 17.40
N GLU A 81 4.87 -4.87 18.03
CA GLU A 81 4.48 -6.17 17.46
C GLU A 81 3.66 -5.99 16.18
N ALA A 82 2.68 -5.09 16.19
CA ALA A 82 1.81 -4.85 15.04
C ALA A 82 2.58 -4.29 13.83
N ILE A 83 3.54 -3.38 14.05
CA ILE A 83 4.42 -2.84 13.02
C ILE A 83 5.23 -3.96 12.35
N ARG A 84 5.86 -4.83 13.16
CA ARG A 84 6.65 -5.97 12.65
C ARG A 84 5.78 -6.90 11.83
N LEU A 85 4.64 -7.29 12.38
CA LEU A 85 3.73 -8.23 11.75
C LEU A 85 3.20 -7.68 10.42
N ALA A 86 2.83 -6.40 10.35
CA ALA A 86 2.40 -5.74 9.11
C ALA A 86 3.51 -5.70 8.04
N ILE A 87 4.75 -5.39 8.44
CA ILE A 87 5.90 -5.37 7.52
C ILE A 87 6.17 -6.77 6.97
N ILE A 88 6.22 -7.79 7.83
CA ILE A 88 6.48 -9.19 7.44
C ILE A 88 5.37 -9.72 6.54
N ALA A 89 4.10 -9.46 6.86
CA ALA A 89 2.99 -9.85 6.02
C ALA A 89 3.05 -9.18 4.64
N THR A 90 3.49 -7.92 4.59
CA THR A 90 3.71 -7.21 3.32
C THR A 90 4.87 -7.82 2.52
N GLN A 91 5.96 -8.24 3.17
CA GLN A 91 7.05 -8.96 2.51
C GLN A 91 6.57 -10.25 1.86
N LYS A 92 5.71 -11.04 2.53
CA LYS A 92 5.10 -12.24 1.94
C LYS A 92 4.22 -11.94 0.74
N LEU A 93 3.42 -10.88 0.81
CA LEU A 93 2.65 -10.40 -0.33
C LEU A 93 3.55 -10.03 -1.52
N LEU A 94 4.66 -9.33 -1.27
CA LEU A 94 5.64 -8.95 -2.29
C LEU A 94 6.33 -10.17 -2.93
N GLU A 95 6.77 -11.13 -2.11
CA GLU A 95 7.38 -12.38 -2.57
C GLU A 95 6.44 -13.12 -3.54
N SER A 96 5.18 -13.31 -3.14
CA SER A 96 4.15 -13.94 -3.98
C SER A 96 3.91 -13.16 -5.27
N PHE A 97 3.68 -11.85 -5.15
CA PHE A 97 3.37 -11.01 -6.30
C PHE A 97 4.52 -11.01 -7.31
N SER A 98 5.75 -10.83 -6.83
CA SER A 98 6.96 -10.82 -7.66
C SER A 98 7.17 -12.15 -8.37
N LYS A 99 6.97 -13.29 -7.68
CA LYS A 99 7.04 -14.63 -8.30
C LYS A 99 6.06 -14.78 -9.46
N ARG A 100 4.88 -14.17 -9.37
CA ARG A 100 3.85 -14.22 -10.41
C ARG A 100 4.13 -13.29 -11.59
N THR A 101 4.72 -12.14 -11.35
CA THR A 101 4.76 -11.03 -12.32
C THR A 101 6.17 -10.67 -12.79
N ASN A 102 7.21 -11.18 -12.13
CA ASN A 102 8.63 -10.84 -12.29
C ASN A 102 8.99 -9.36 -12.03
N THR A 103 8.02 -8.54 -11.64
CA THR A 103 8.20 -7.12 -11.31
C THR A 103 7.06 -6.68 -10.42
N ILE A 104 7.32 -5.79 -9.46
CA ILE A 104 6.26 -5.23 -8.63
C ILE A 104 5.69 -3.93 -9.20
N ASN A 105 6.29 -3.36 -10.26
CA ASN A 105 5.94 -2.04 -10.79
C ASN A 105 4.80 -2.08 -11.79
N CYS A 106 3.84 -1.16 -11.63
CA CYS A 106 2.66 -1.05 -12.46
C CYS A 106 2.99 -0.71 -13.91
N ARG A 107 3.98 0.16 -14.16
CA ARG A 107 4.41 0.52 -15.52
C ARG A 107 4.92 -0.71 -16.28
N ASP A 108 5.67 -1.57 -15.61
CA ASP A 108 6.25 -2.77 -16.21
C ASP A 108 5.15 -3.80 -16.52
N ILE A 109 4.18 -3.97 -15.60
CA ILE A 109 3.04 -4.88 -15.80
C ILE A 109 2.12 -4.41 -16.93
N THR A 110 1.84 -3.11 -16.99
CA THR A 110 0.90 -2.53 -17.95
C THR A 110 1.54 -2.15 -19.28
N HIS A 111 2.88 -2.12 -19.33
CA HIS A 111 3.68 -1.57 -20.42
C HIS A 111 3.19 -0.18 -20.87
N SER A 112 2.75 0.65 -19.92
CA SER A 112 2.07 1.92 -20.19
C SER A 112 2.52 3.03 -19.24
N ASN A 113 2.75 4.23 -19.78
CA ASN A 113 3.02 5.42 -18.98
C ASN A 113 1.72 6.14 -18.61
N LEU A 114 1.14 5.75 -17.48
CA LEU A 114 -0.16 6.26 -17.01
C LEU A 114 -0.12 7.70 -16.49
N ASP A 115 1.06 8.25 -16.26
CA ASP A 115 1.26 9.65 -15.86
C ASP A 115 1.18 10.63 -17.05
N SER A 116 1.13 10.09 -18.28
CA SER A 116 0.92 10.89 -19.49
C SER A 116 -0.52 10.78 -19.98
N PHE A 117 -1.10 11.89 -20.46
CA PHE A 117 -2.47 11.89 -21.00
C PHE A 117 -2.65 10.88 -22.13
N PHE A 118 -1.71 10.82 -23.08
CA PHE A 118 -1.74 9.86 -24.17
C PHE A 118 -1.58 8.42 -23.70
N GLY A 119 -0.66 8.15 -22.76
CA GLY A 119 -0.45 6.81 -22.22
C GLY A 119 -1.64 6.29 -21.43
N LEU A 120 -2.24 7.14 -20.60
CA LEU A 120 -3.47 6.82 -19.86
C LEU A 120 -4.63 6.55 -20.82
N THR A 121 -4.85 7.43 -21.80
CA THR A 121 -5.92 7.29 -22.80
C THR A 121 -5.76 6.01 -23.61
N LYS A 122 -4.56 5.72 -24.09
CA LYS A 122 -4.24 4.48 -24.81
C LYS A 122 -4.52 3.25 -23.95
N TYR A 123 -4.13 3.28 -22.67
CA TYR A 123 -4.38 2.18 -21.74
C TYR A 123 -5.88 1.94 -21.50
N MET A 124 -6.66 3.02 -21.31
CA MET A 124 -8.11 2.93 -21.15
C MET A 124 -8.80 2.39 -22.39
N ILE A 125 -8.46 2.88 -23.59
CA ILE A 125 -9.02 2.40 -24.86
C ILE A 125 -8.68 0.92 -25.07
N LYS A 126 -7.41 0.53 -24.84
CA LYS A 126 -6.98 -0.87 -24.94
C LYS A 126 -7.80 -1.76 -24.00
N THR A 127 -7.99 -1.33 -22.75
CA THR A 127 -8.77 -2.09 -21.75
C THR A 127 -10.25 -2.20 -22.15
N MET A 128 -10.83 -1.13 -22.69
CA MET A 128 -12.21 -1.11 -23.18
C MET A 128 -12.39 -2.07 -24.37
N LEU A 129 -11.49 -2.03 -25.35
CA LEU A 129 -11.55 -2.87 -26.56
C LEU A 129 -11.30 -4.35 -26.26
N GLN A 130 -10.35 -4.65 -25.38
CA GLN A 130 -10.03 -6.03 -24.98
C GLN A 130 -11.14 -6.62 -24.11
N GLY A 131 -11.90 -5.77 -23.41
CA GLY A 131 -12.85 -6.19 -22.39
C GLY A 131 -12.14 -6.73 -21.14
N MET A 132 -12.92 -6.89 -20.08
CA MET A 132 -12.42 -7.27 -18.75
C MET A 132 -11.65 -8.60 -18.74
N ASN A 133 -12.16 -9.60 -19.47
CA ASN A 133 -11.58 -10.94 -19.48
C ASN A 133 -10.23 -11.03 -20.17
N ASN A 134 -9.86 -10.01 -20.95
CA ASN A 134 -8.57 -9.96 -21.65
C ASN A 134 -7.69 -8.80 -21.16
N SER A 135 -8.11 -8.08 -20.12
CA SER A 135 -7.32 -7.01 -19.53
C SER A 135 -6.29 -7.56 -18.55
N THR A 136 -5.04 -7.10 -18.69
CA THR A 136 -3.91 -7.51 -17.84
C THR A 136 -4.21 -7.34 -16.36
N CYS A 137 -4.75 -6.19 -15.92
CA CYS A 137 -4.98 -5.94 -14.50
C CYS A 137 -6.17 -6.74 -13.94
N PHE A 138 -7.22 -6.96 -14.72
CA PHE A 138 -8.36 -7.78 -14.27
C PHE A 138 -7.98 -9.26 -14.14
N ASN A 139 -7.22 -9.79 -15.11
CA ASN A 139 -6.71 -11.15 -15.05
C ASN A 139 -5.70 -11.33 -13.92
N LEU A 140 -4.81 -10.36 -13.72
CA LEU A 140 -3.88 -10.38 -12.59
C LEU A 140 -4.60 -10.35 -11.24
N ALA A 141 -5.66 -9.55 -11.10
CA ALA A 141 -6.45 -9.49 -9.87
C ALA A 141 -7.04 -10.86 -9.50
N GLU A 142 -7.69 -11.52 -10.47
CA GLU A 142 -8.29 -12.85 -10.30
C GLU A 142 -7.25 -13.92 -10.00
N ASN A 143 -6.13 -13.92 -10.72
CA ASN A 143 -5.09 -14.94 -10.60
C ASN A 143 -4.25 -14.78 -9.34
N TRP A 144 -4.06 -13.55 -8.86
CA TRP A 144 -3.24 -13.28 -7.68
C TRP A 144 -4.05 -13.31 -6.38
N LEU A 145 -5.36 -13.04 -6.38
CA LEU A 145 -6.18 -13.06 -5.16
C LEU A 145 -5.97 -14.29 -4.25
N PRO A 146 -6.05 -15.55 -4.73
CA PRO A 146 -5.85 -16.71 -3.85
C PRO A 146 -4.45 -16.76 -3.24
N GLU A 147 -3.42 -16.35 -3.99
CA GLU A 147 -2.04 -16.28 -3.49
C GLU A 147 -1.87 -15.14 -2.48
N ALA A 148 -2.49 -13.99 -2.74
CA ALA A 148 -2.48 -12.85 -1.83
C ALA A 148 -3.11 -13.21 -0.48
N ILE A 149 -4.25 -13.91 -0.49
CA ILE A 149 -4.90 -14.40 0.74
C ILE A 149 -3.97 -15.37 1.48
N GLN A 150 -3.37 -16.32 0.77
CA GLN A 150 -2.48 -17.30 1.37
C GLN A 150 -1.24 -16.62 1.99
N SER A 151 -0.53 -15.78 1.23
CA SER A 151 0.66 -15.07 1.69
C SER A 151 0.36 -14.09 2.82
N ALA A 152 -0.81 -13.43 2.80
CA ALA A 152 -1.25 -12.59 3.91
C ALA A 152 -1.46 -13.42 5.18
N LYS A 153 -2.15 -14.57 5.09
CA LYS A 153 -2.35 -15.48 6.22
C LYS A 153 -1.03 -16.02 6.76
N GLU A 154 -0.12 -16.46 5.89
CA GLU A 154 1.22 -16.95 6.27
C GLU A 154 2.04 -15.88 6.99
N GLY A 155 2.04 -14.65 6.46
CA GLY A 155 2.73 -13.53 7.09
C GLY A 155 2.14 -13.16 8.45
N LEU A 156 0.80 -13.15 8.55
CA LEU A 156 0.06 -12.85 9.78
C LEU A 156 0.03 -14.01 10.79
N SER A 157 0.47 -15.21 10.41
CA SER A 157 0.57 -16.39 11.29
C SER A 157 1.95 -16.58 11.89
N GLN A 158 2.94 -15.76 11.49
CA GLN A 158 4.24 -15.80 12.15
C GLN A 158 4.05 -15.33 13.59
N GLU A 159 4.11 -16.29 14.52
CA GLU A 159 4.15 -15.99 15.95
C GLU A 159 5.28 -15.00 16.18
N ALA A 160 5.00 -13.95 16.94
CA ALA A 160 5.99 -12.97 17.32
C ALA A 160 7.06 -13.64 18.20
N THR A 161 8.02 -14.32 17.58
CA THR A 161 9.29 -14.77 18.17
C THR A 161 10.23 -13.57 18.36
N PHE A 162 9.66 -12.36 18.42
CA PHE A 162 10.38 -11.12 18.65
C PHE A 162 10.44 -10.88 20.14
N SER A 163 11.61 -10.49 20.63
CA SER A 163 11.75 -10.05 22.01
C SER A 163 10.75 -8.92 22.28
N LYS A 164 9.89 -9.09 23.29
CA LYS A 164 8.89 -8.09 23.71
C LYS A 164 9.50 -6.72 24.05
N THR A 165 10.82 -6.65 24.21
CA THR A 165 11.56 -5.42 24.55
C THR A 165 12.04 -4.64 23.32
N GLN A 166 11.91 -5.19 22.11
CA GLN A 166 12.53 -4.59 20.93
C GLN A 166 11.57 -3.68 20.16
N LYS A 167 11.67 -2.37 20.43
CA LYS A 167 10.95 -1.32 19.69
C LYS A 167 11.02 -1.51 18.18
N ALA A 168 9.91 -1.28 17.49
CA ALA A 168 9.81 -1.27 16.03
C ALA A 168 9.32 0.10 15.57
N ILE A 169 10.03 0.72 14.63
CA ILE A 169 9.66 2.04 14.09
C ILE A 169 9.54 1.94 12.58
N SER A 170 8.45 2.49 12.04
CA SER A 170 8.19 2.61 10.61
C SER A 170 8.16 4.08 10.19
N CYS A 171 8.77 4.41 9.04
CA CYS A 171 8.71 5.77 8.50
C CYS A 171 7.27 6.16 8.15
N ALA A 172 6.45 5.18 7.78
CA ALA A 172 5.02 5.34 7.53
C ALA A 172 4.26 5.67 8.82
N THR A 173 4.49 4.92 9.90
CA THR A 173 3.82 5.18 11.20
C THR A 173 4.21 6.55 11.75
N GLU A 174 5.47 6.96 11.60
CA GLU A 174 5.93 8.27 12.07
C GLU A 174 5.29 9.44 11.29
N VAL A 175 5.13 9.33 9.97
CA VAL A 175 4.35 10.31 9.19
C VAL A 175 2.90 10.32 9.67
N ALA A 176 2.27 9.15 9.80
CA ALA A 176 0.88 9.06 10.21
C ALA A 176 0.64 9.70 11.57
N LYS A 177 1.49 9.39 12.54
CA LYS A 177 1.45 9.96 13.88
C LYS A 177 1.54 11.49 13.85
N LYS A 178 2.47 12.05 13.07
CA LYS A 178 2.66 13.50 12.95
C LYS A 178 1.51 14.19 12.21
N MET A 179 0.80 13.48 11.34
CA MET A 179 -0.42 13.95 10.69
C MET A 179 -1.67 13.85 11.59
N GLY A 180 -1.52 13.37 12.84
CA GLY A 180 -2.62 13.25 13.80
C GLY A 180 -3.51 12.03 13.57
N ALA A 181 -2.98 10.98 12.93
CA ALA A 181 -3.71 9.73 12.73
C ALA A 181 -3.93 8.98 14.06
N THR A 182 -5.04 8.25 14.13
CA THR A 182 -5.34 7.33 15.25
C THR A 182 -4.30 6.21 15.34
N ASP A 183 -4.20 5.53 16.48
CA ASP A 183 -3.27 4.41 16.67
C ASP A 183 -3.49 3.30 15.62
N GLU A 184 -4.76 3.02 15.29
CA GLU A 184 -5.10 2.06 14.23
C GLU A 184 -4.61 2.55 12.85
N GLU A 185 -4.91 3.79 12.46
CA GLU A 185 -4.49 4.35 11.18
C GLU A 185 -2.96 4.39 11.04
N GLN A 186 -2.23 4.61 12.14
CA GLN A 186 -0.76 4.52 12.16
C GLN A 186 -0.27 3.11 11.82
N ILE A 187 -0.88 2.07 12.41
CA ILE A 187 -0.46 0.68 12.20
C ILE A 187 -0.90 0.15 10.83
N ILE A 188 -2.06 0.57 10.34
CA ILE A 188 -2.57 0.17 9.01
C ILE A 188 -1.55 0.44 7.90
N VAL A 189 -0.79 1.53 7.99
CA VAL A 189 0.24 1.89 7.01
C VAL A 189 1.63 1.33 7.32
N ALA A 190 1.82 0.60 8.42
CA ALA A 190 3.14 0.16 8.85
C ALA A 190 3.85 -0.71 7.80
N GLY A 191 3.10 -1.52 7.06
CA GLY A 191 3.57 -2.31 5.93
C GLY A 191 4.19 -1.48 4.79
N PHE A 192 3.99 -0.16 4.77
CA PHE A 192 4.61 0.73 3.78
C PHE A 192 6.10 1.00 4.08
N ALA A 193 6.63 0.59 5.23
CA ALA A 193 8.00 0.85 5.68
C ALA A 193 9.05 0.54 4.61
N GLY A 194 10.11 1.35 4.51
CA GLY A 194 11.22 1.10 3.59
C GLY A 194 10.82 0.91 2.11
N GLY A 195 9.73 1.55 1.68
CA GLY A 195 9.23 1.47 0.32
C GLY A 195 8.32 0.27 0.03
N LEU A 196 7.52 -0.15 1.03
CA LEU A 196 6.49 -1.22 1.03
C LEU A 196 6.86 -2.55 1.69
N GLY A 197 7.50 -2.58 2.84
CA GLY A 197 7.97 -3.83 3.44
C GLY A 197 9.44 -4.04 3.09
N LEU A 198 10.19 -2.93 3.12
CA LEU A 198 11.64 -2.87 2.99
C LEU A 198 12.17 -3.20 1.59
N SER A 199 11.30 -3.18 0.58
CA SER A 199 11.69 -3.50 -0.80
C SER A 199 12.60 -2.47 -1.47
N GLY A 200 12.76 -1.27 -0.90
CA GLY A 200 13.55 -0.20 -1.51
C GLY A 200 12.84 0.59 -2.62
N ASN A 201 11.60 0.25 -2.96
CA ASN A 201 10.84 0.91 -4.03
C ASN A 201 10.15 2.21 -3.56
N ALA A 202 9.08 2.69 -4.22
CA ALA A 202 8.46 4.00 -3.95
C ALA A 202 8.21 4.26 -2.46
N CYS A 203 8.55 5.49 -2.03
CA CYS A 203 8.61 5.92 -0.64
C CYS A 203 7.31 5.67 0.16
N GLY A 204 7.42 4.88 1.24
CA GLY A 204 6.29 4.58 2.12
C GLY A 204 5.76 5.78 2.91
N ALA A 205 6.63 6.72 3.27
CA ALA A 205 6.24 7.97 3.94
C ALA A 205 5.34 8.82 3.04
N LEU A 206 5.68 8.94 1.75
CA LEU A 206 4.85 9.62 0.76
C LEU A 206 3.50 8.90 0.57
N SER A 207 3.51 7.58 0.38
CA SER A 207 2.28 6.79 0.24
C SER A 207 1.35 6.97 1.43
N THR A 208 1.90 7.07 2.64
CA THR A 208 1.14 7.34 3.87
C THR A 208 0.50 8.72 3.85
N ALA A 209 1.25 9.77 3.51
CA ALA A 209 0.71 11.13 3.45
C ALA A 209 -0.41 11.25 2.39
N ILE A 210 -0.22 10.62 1.23
CA ILE A 210 -1.25 10.54 0.17
C ILE A 210 -2.51 9.82 0.69
N TRP A 211 -2.32 8.69 1.38
CA TRP A 211 -3.43 7.90 1.92
C TRP A 211 -4.22 8.67 2.98
N LEU A 212 -3.57 9.26 3.98
CA LEU A 212 -4.24 9.98 5.06
C LEU A 212 -4.98 11.22 4.56
N ASN A 213 -4.35 11.98 3.66
CA ASN A 213 -5.04 13.09 3.00
C ASN A 213 -6.26 12.60 2.22
N SER A 214 -6.18 11.41 1.62
CA SER A 214 -7.30 10.81 0.88
C SER A 214 -8.37 10.27 1.81
N LEU A 215 -7.99 9.73 2.96
CA LEU A 215 -8.92 9.26 4.00
C LEU A 215 -9.76 10.42 4.54
N LYS A 216 -9.12 11.54 4.86
CA LYS A 216 -9.82 12.76 5.24
C LYS A 216 -10.77 13.23 4.13
N TRP A 217 -10.27 13.30 2.89
CA TRP A 217 -11.07 13.72 1.74
C TRP A 217 -12.31 12.85 1.51
N VAL A 218 -12.18 11.52 1.55
CA VAL A 218 -13.31 10.61 1.28
C VAL A 218 -14.34 10.60 2.40
N LYS A 219 -13.91 10.85 3.65
CA LYS A 219 -14.80 11.04 4.81
C LYS A 219 -15.62 12.35 4.65
N GLU A 220 -15.00 13.43 4.18
CA GLU A 220 -15.66 14.72 3.94
C GLU A 220 -16.43 14.79 2.61
N ASN A 221 -16.11 13.93 1.64
CA ASN A 221 -16.68 13.93 0.29
C ASN A 221 -17.07 12.51 -0.14
N PRO A 222 -18.13 11.92 0.44
CA PRO A 222 -18.51 10.53 0.21
C PRO A 222 -18.78 10.18 -1.26
N ASP A 223 -19.26 11.14 -2.07
CA ASP A 223 -19.65 10.89 -3.46
C ASP A 223 -18.59 11.29 -4.51
N LYS A 224 -17.43 11.81 -4.09
CA LYS A 224 -16.40 12.32 -5.02
C LYS A 224 -15.21 11.37 -5.13
N SER A 225 -14.67 11.20 -6.33
CA SER A 225 -13.43 10.41 -6.50
C SER A 225 -12.27 10.91 -5.63
N ALA A 226 -11.53 9.98 -5.01
CA ALA A 226 -10.33 10.31 -4.22
C ALA A 226 -9.20 10.92 -5.08
N PHE A 227 -9.17 10.67 -6.39
CA PHE A 227 -8.20 11.30 -7.31
C PHE A 227 -8.39 12.82 -7.46
N LYS A 228 -9.55 13.36 -7.07
CA LYS A 228 -9.82 14.80 -7.05
C LYS A 228 -9.26 15.49 -5.80
N ASN A 229 -8.72 14.73 -4.85
CA ASN A 229 -8.13 15.26 -3.64
C ASN A 229 -6.93 16.18 -3.95
N LYS A 230 -7.03 17.46 -3.60
CA LYS A 230 -5.96 18.43 -3.80
C LYS A 230 -4.80 18.23 -2.82
N ASN A 231 -5.06 17.75 -1.60
CA ASN A 231 -4.03 17.57 -0.59
C ASN A 231 -3.13 16.38 -0.91
N ALA A 232 -3.69 15.27 -1.42
CA ALA A 232 -2.86 14.16 -1.95
C ALA A 232 -1.91 14.61 -3.08
N LYS A 233 -2.38 15.52 -3.95
CA LYS A 233 -1.52 16.12 -5.00
C LYS A 233 -0.49 17.09 -4.42
N ALA A 234 -0.85 17.84 -3.38
CA ALA A 234 0.07 18.74 -2.68
C ALA A 234 1.20 17.95 -1.99
N ALA A 235 0.88 16.85 -1.31
CA ALA A 235 1.86 15.94 -0.72
C ALA A 235 2.87 15.43 -1.75
N LEU A 236 2.40 14.96 -2.92
CA LEU A 236 3.28 14.55 -4.01
C LEU A 236 4.14 15.71 -4.54
N LYS A 237 3.58 16.91 -4.68
CA LYS A 237 4.32 18.08 -5.15
C LYS A 237 5.44 18.46 -4.19
N VAL A 238 5.14 18.56 -2.90
CA VAL A 238 6.10 18.90 -1.85
C VAL A 238 7.21 17.84 -1.79
N PHE A 239 6.84 16.56 -1.85
CA PHE A 239 7.80 15.46 -1.93
C PHE A 239 8.73 15.60 -3.13
N ASN A 240 8.20 15.80 -4.33
CA ASN A 240 9.02 15.93 -5.54
C ASN A 240 9.98 17.11 -5.48
N THR A 241 9.59 18.22 -4.85
CA THR A 241 10.49 19.36 -4.60
C THR A 241 11.61 18.98 -3.64
N GLU A 242 11.29 18.28 -2.55
CA GLU A 242 12.27 17.89 -1.53
C GLU A 242 13.24 16.80 -2.03
N THR A 243 12.78 15.89 -2.89
CA THR A 243 13.58 14.73 -3.36
C THR A 243 14.13 14.87 -4.77
N ASN A 244 13.93 16.02 -5.43
CA ASN A 244 14.17 16.18 -6.87
C ASN A 244 13.46 15.09 -7.70
N SER A 245 12.24 14.73 -7.29
CA SER A 245 11.39 13.68 -7.89
C SER A 245 11.95 12.26 -7.81
N GLU A 246 12.99 12.01 -7.02
CA GLU A 246 13.38 10.63 -6.69
C GLU A 246 12.31 10.00 -5.80
N MET A 247 11.84 8.82 -6.20
CA MET A 247 10.73 8.11 -5.56
C MET A 247 11.20 6.85 -4.83
N LEU A 248 12.28 6.21 -5.31
CA LEU A 248 12.76 4.94 -4.78
C LEU A 248 13.41 5.14 -3.41
N CYS A 249 12.85 4.47 -2.41
CA CYS A 249 13.31 4.53 -1.03
C CYS A 249 14.79 4.17 -0.90
N GLN A 250 15.28 3.19 -1.68
CA GLN A 250 16.70 2.80 -1.63
C GLN A 250 17.64 3.91 -2.09
N ASN A 251 17.22 4.73 -3.04
CA ASN A 251 18.00 5.87 -3.54
C ASN A 251 17.93 7.03 -2.53
N LEU A 252 16.74 7.30 -1.99
CA LEU A 252 16.52 8.32 -0.96
C LEU A 252 17.30 8.05 0.33
N CYS A 253 17.32 6.80 0.77
CA CYS A 253 18.00 6.37 1.99
C CYS A 253 19.46 5.95 1.76
N GLN A 254 19.89 5.88 0.50
CA GLN A 254 21.19 5.33 0.06
C GLN A 254 21.46 3.91 0.58
N GLN A 255 20.40 3.16 0.90
CA GLN A 255 20.45 1.78 1.38
C GLN A 255 19.10 1.10 1.20
N GLN A 256 19.13 -0.22 1.04
CA GLN A 256 17.96 -1.07 1.17
C GLN A 256 18.04 -1.82 2.50
N PHE A 257 16.95 -1.79 3.27
CA PHE A 257 16.90 -2.42 4.59
C PHE A 257 16.64 -3.92 4.47
N LYS A 258 17.43 -4.72 5.18
CA LYS A 258 17.31 -6.19 5.21
C LYS A 258 16.39 -6.69 6.32
N SER A 259 16.17 -5.86 7.35
CA SER A 259 15.30 -6.22 8.47
C SER A 259 14.56 -5.02 9.07
N VAL A 260 13.54 -5.31 9.87
CA VAL A 260 12.79 -4.29 10.61
C VAL A 260 13.69 -3.54 11.59
N GLU A 261 14.70 -4.22 12.15
CA GLU A 261 15.70 -3.63 13.06
C GLU A 261 16.54 -2.60 12.36
N GLU A 262 17.08 -2.91 11.19
CA GLU A 262 17.92 -2.00 10.41
C GLU A 262 17.13 -0.73 10.05
N HIS A 263 15.91 -0.91 9.52
CA HIS A 263 15.00 0.19 9.25
C HIS A 263 14.68 1.00 10.52
N THR A 264 14.39 0.32 11.64
CA THR A 264 14.11 0.97 12.92
C THR A 264 15.29 1.83 13.39
N GLN A 265 16.51 1.30 13.34
CA GLN A 265 17.71 2.04 13.75
C GLN A 265 17.96 3.24 12.83
N PHE A 266 17.77 3.08 11.52
CA PHE A 266 17.88 4.18 10.58
C PHE A 266 16.94 5.33 10.94
N ILE A 267 15.66 5.06 11.22
CA ILE A 267 14.70 6.10 11.61
C ILE A 267 15.04 6.71 12.98
N LYS A 268 15.42 5.88 13.98
CA LYS A 268 15.85 6.38 15.30
C LYS A 268 17.02 7.34 15.23
N ASN A 269 17.95 7.09 14.29
CA ASN A 269 19.13 7.92 14.10
C ASN A 269 18.87 9.15 13.20
N GLY A 270 17.59 9.50 12.96
CA GLY A 270 17.20 10.68 12.20
C GLY A 270 17.05 10.44 10.70
N GLY A 271 17.18 9.20 10.23
CA GLY A 271 16.90 8.82 8.85
C GLY A 271 15.48 9.21 8.42
N CYS A 272 15.34 9.75 7.21
CA CYS A 272 14.10 10.32 6.67
C CYS A 272 13.45 11.46 7.49
N SER A 273 14.03 11.93 8.59
CA SER A 273 13.41 12.92 9.49
C SER A 273 12.90 14.16 8.74
N LYS A 274 13.73 14.76 7.89
CA LYS A 274 13.35 15.92 7.06
C LYS A 274 12.13 15.62 6.19
N LEU A 275 12.12 14.48 5.47
CA LEU A 275 10.99 14.08 4.63
C LEU A 275 9.72 13.83 5.45
N ILE A 276 9.85 13.17 6.60
CA ILE A 276 8.73 12.90 7.52
C ILE A 276 8.10 14.22 8.00
N GLU A 277 8.90 15.19 8.44
CA GLU A 277 8.41 16.50 8.89
C GLU A 277 7.76 17.29 7.75
N THR A 278 8.37 17.24 6.56
CA THR A 278 7.85 17.91 5.37
C THR A 278 6.50 17.33 4.94
N LEU A 279 6.37 16.01 4.88
CA LEU A 279 5.14 15.31 4.49
C LEU A 279 4.02 15.46 5.53
N ALA A 280 4.36 15.49 6.82
CA ALA A 280 3.38 15.65 7.89
C ALA A 280 2.62 16.99 7.84
N LYS A 281 3.16 17.98 7.13
CA LYS A 281 2.57 19.33 6.96
C LYS A 281 1.85 19.51 5.62
N SER A 282 1.79 18.46 4.79
CA SER A 282 1.34 18.53 3.38
C SER A 282 -0.11 18.11 3.13
#